data_AF-A0A0A1FI08-F1
#
_entry.id   AF-A0A0A1FI08-F1
#
_cell.length_a   1.000
_cell.length_b   1.000
_cell.length_c   1.000
_cell.angle_alpha   90.00
_cell.angle_beta   90.00
_cell.angle_gamma   90.00
#
_symmetry.space_group_name_H-M   'P 1'
#
loop_
_entity.id
_entity.type
_entity.pdbx_description
1 polymer ?
#
loop_
_entity_poly.entity_id
_entity_poly.type
_entity_poly.pdbx_seq_one_letter_code
_entity_poly.pdbx_strand_id
1 'polypeptide(L)'
;MKTIPPSRPITSLGSGILFRAIVSLPVVMADDSRVMQDRIVFFESPSRLEPGLRLEKLLAAIWCRDTENWCERGYIYNIDSVNGLFDRAFGDESTGELRLFETGSGGEVTPAVGPDRIHYARENEVDLFVTPRVAGRLRELLDAIEILYAAEPARKKKANNDL
;
A
#
# COMPACT_ATOMS: atom_id res chain seq x y z
N MET A 1 -25.94 17.49 12.51
CA MET A 1 -24.75 16.70 12.11
C MET A 1 -25.24 15.39 11.52
N LYS A 2 -24.98 15.11 10.23
CA LYS A 2 -25.23 13.78 9.68
C LYS A 2 -24.11 12.87 10.17
N THR A 3 -24.43 11.85 10.96
CA THR A 3 -23.50 10.78 11.31
C THR A 3 -23.16 10.03 10.03
N ILE A 4 -21.91 10.10 9.60
CA ILE A 4 -21.40 9.28 8.50
C ILE A 4 -21.39 7.84 9.04
N PRO A 5 -22.10 6.90 8.40
CA PRO A 5 -22.08 5.51 8.84
C PRO A 5 -20.64 4.97 8.77
N PRO A 6 -20.22 4.09 9.70
CA PRO A 6 -18.88 3.53 9.67
C PRO A 6 -18.64 2.86 8.31
N SER A 7 -17.49 3.14 7.71
CA SER A 7 -17.10 2.55 6.44
C SER A 7 -16.98 1.04 6.58
N ARG A 8 -17.41 0.31 5.54
CA ARG A 8 -17.35 -1.15 5.55
C ARG A 8 -15.90 -1.63 5.50
N PRO A 9 -15.54 -2.74 6.18
CA PRO A 9 -14.22 -3.33 6.08
C PRO A 9 -13.84 -3.63 4.63
N ILE A 10 -12.56 -3.44 4.30
CA ILE A 10 -11.96 -3.72 2.99
C ILE A 10 -12.12 -5.18 2.58
N THR A 11 -12.08 -6.11 3.55
CA THR A 11 -12.32 -7.54 3.33
C THR A 11 -13.74 -7.81 2.86
N SER A 12 -14.71 -6.98 3.25
CA SER A 12 -16.10 -7.08 2.78
C SER A 12 -16.32 -6.41 1.42
N LEU A 13 -15.49 -5.41 1.07
CA LEU A 13 -15.61 -4.66 -0.19
C LEU A 13 -14.83 -5.30 -1.34
N GLY A 14 -13.68 -5.92 -1.04
CA GLY A 14 -12.72 -6.41 -2.03
C GLY A 14 -12.44 -7.91 -1.94
N SER A 15 -13.25 -8.69 -1.22
CA SER A 15 -13.00 -10.12 -1.02
C SER A 15 -12.79 -10.85 -2.34
N GLY A 16 -11.60 -11.44 -2.51
CA GLY A 16 -11.25 -12.25 -3.68
C GLY A 16 -11.03 -11.50 -4.99
N ILE A 17 -11.17 -10.17 -4.99
CA ILE A 17 -10.96 -9.33 -6.18
C ILE A 17 -9.94 -8.23 -5.98
N LEU A 18 -9.65 -7.79 -4.75
CA LEU A 18 -8.68 -6.74 -4.48
C LEU A 18 -7.29 -7.32 -4.26
N PHE A 19 -6.31 -6.75 -4.97
CA PHE A 19 -4.91 -7.11 -4.93
C PHE A 19 -4.05 -5.89 -4.66
N ARG A 20 -2.86 -6.13 -4.13
CA ARG A 20 -1.76 -5.17 -4.06
C ARG A 20 -0.57 -5.73 -4.83
N ALA A 21 0.15 -4.88 -5.54
CA ALA A 21 1.45 -5.18 -6.12
C ALA A 21 2.45 -4.08 -5.79
N ILE A 22 3.73 -4.38 -5.91
CA ILE A 22 4.79 -3.39 -5.97
C ILE A 22 5.19 -3.22 -7.44
N VAL A 23 5.26 -1.97 -7.89
CA VAL A 23 5.66 -1.62 -9.25
C VAL A 23 6.90 -0.75 -9.20
N SER A 24 8.04 -1.30 -9.60
CA SER A 24 9.27 -0.53 -9.78
C SER A 24 9.17 0.29 -11.06
N LEU A 25 9.22 1.62 -10.91
CA LEU A 25 9.22 2.51 -12.06
C LEU A 25 10.54 2.37 -12.85
N PRO A 26 10.48 2.19 -14.18
CA PRO A 26 11.66 2.30 -15.03
C PRO A 26 12.36 3.66 -14.82
N VAL A 27 13.69 3.71 -14.98
CA VAL A 27 14.51 4.93 -14.75
C VAL A 27 13.97 6.14 -15.53
N VAL A 28 13.45 5.93 -16.74
CA VAL A 28 12.84 6.98 -17.58
C VAL A 28 11.54 7.58 -17.02
N MET A 29 10.97 6.98 -15.97
CA MET A 29 9.78 7.42 -15.25
C MET A 29 10.08 7.80 -13.80
N ALA A 30 11.26 7.44 -13.29
CA ALA A 30 11.69 7.85 -11.96
C ALA A 30 12.12 9.33 -11.99
N ASP A 31 11.84 10.06 -10.92
CA ASP A 31 12.45 11.38 -10.71
C ASP A 31 13.98 11.19 -10.60
N ASP A 32 14.74 12.08 -11.25
CA ASP A 32 16.21 12.06 -11.34
C ASP A 32 16.89 12.03 -9.95
N SER A 33 16.15 12.38 -8.91
CA SER A 33 16.60 12.37 -7.51
C SER A 33 16.62 10.98 -6.85
N ARG A 34 16.05 9.92 -7.46
CA ARG A 34 15.97 8.57 -6.84
C ARG A 34 16.35 7.44 -7.79
N VAL A 35 17.25 6.56 -7.33
CA VAL A 35 17.79 5.42 -8.11
C VAL A 35 16.76 4.31 -8.36
N MET A 36 15.76 4.16 -7.47
CA MET A 36 14.59 3.30 -7.67
C MET A 36 13.37 3.98 -7.03
N GLN A 37 12.23 3.92 -7.71
CA GLN A 37 10.96 4.41 -7.20
C GLN A 37 9.91 3.30 -7.31
N ASP A 38 9.67 2.64 -6.20
CA ASP A 38 8.60 1.66 -6.09
C ASP A 38 7.27 2.36 -5.80
N ARG A 39 6.23 1.91 -6.48
CA ARG A 39 4.84 2.30 -6.26
C ARG A 39 4.09 1.13 -5.66
N ILE A 40 3.30 1.39 -4.63
CA ILE A 40 2.38 0.40 -4.07
C ILE A 40 1.05 0.55 -4.79
N VAL A 41 0.69 -0.45 -5.60
CA VAL A 41 -0.48 -0.37 -6.46
C VAL A 41 -1.58 -1.29 -5.95
N PHE A 42 -2.73 -0.71 -5.61
CA PHE A 42 -3.95 -1.46 -5.35
C PHE A 42 -4.81 -1.53 -6.61
N PHE A 43 -5.28 -2.73 -6.95
CA PHE A 43 -6.11 -2.92 -8.14
C PHE A 43 -7.12 -4.07 -7.95
N GLU A 44 -8.24 -3.98 -8.66
CA GLU A 44 -9.25 -5.04 -8.66
C GLU A 44 -9.06 -5.97 -9.87
N SER A 45 -8.97 -7.27 -9.63
CA SER A 45 -9.01 -8.34 -10.64
C SER A 45 -10.18 -9.29 -10.41
N PRO A 46 -11.11 -9.43 -11.37
CA PRO A 46 -12.23 -10.37 -11.25
C PRO A 46 -11.81 -11.84 -11.32
N SER A 47 -10.62 -12.12 -11.87
CA SER A 47 -10.02 -13.46 -11.91
C SER A 47 -8.76 -13.50 -11.04
N ARG A 48 -8.63 -14.58 -10.27
CA ARG A 48 -7.42 -14.87 -9.49
C ARG A 48 -6.30 -15.51 -10.30
N LEU A 49 -6.59 -15.93 -11.54
CA LEU A 49 -5.64 -16.72 -12.32
C LEU A 49 -4.47 -15.89 -12.83
N GLU A 50 -4.69 -14.62 -13.21
CA GLU A 50 -3.65 -13.77 -13.82
C GLU A 50 -3.76 -12.29 -13.38
N PRO A 51 -3.68 -11.99 -12.07
CA PRO A 51 -3.75 -10.61 -11.59
C PRO A 51 -2.62 -9.73 -12.14
N GLY A 52 -1.42 -10.29 -12.38
CA GLY A 52 -0.28 -9.56 -12.96
C GLY A 52 -0.53 -9.09 -14.40
N LEU A 53 -0.97 -9.98 -15.29
CA LEU A 53 -1.29 -9.62 -16.68
C LEU A 53 -2.38 -8.54 -16.75
N ARG A 54 -3.35 -8.59 -15.83
CA ARG A 54 -4.35 -7.54 -15.73
C ARG A 54 -3.74 -6.20 -15.31
N LEU A 55 -2.86 -6.22 -14.30
CA LEU A 55 -2.19 -5.01 -13.84
C LEU A 55 -1.32 -4.41 -14.94
N GLU A 56 -0.59 -5.21 -15.72
CA GLU A 56 0.13 -4.72 -16.91
C GLU A 56 -0.81 -3.93 -17.83
N LYS A 57 -1.89 -4.55 -18.30
CA LYS A 57 -2.86 -3.88 -19.21
C LYS A 57 -3.42 -2.59 -18.63
N LEU A 58 -3.66 -2.55 -17.32
CA LEU A 58 -4.16 -1.39 -16.60
C LEU A 58 -3.12 -0.26 -16.57
N LEU A 59 -1.86 -0.59 -16.23
CA LEU A 59 -0.75 0.35 -16.22
C LEU A 59 -0.46 0.89 -17.62
N ALA A 60 -0.47 0.03 -18.65
CA ALA A 60 -0.29 0.46 -20.03
C ALA A 60 -1.31 1.53 -20.44
N ALA A 61 -2.58 1.31 -20.09
CA ALA A 61 -3.66 2.23 -20.40
C ALA A 61 -3.56 3.56 -19.63
N ILE A 62 -3.15 3.52 -18.36
CA ILE A 62 -3.16 4.70 -17.49
C ILE A 62 -1.87 5.52 -17.62
N TRP A 63 -0.73 4.85 -17.76
CA TRP A 63 0.58 5.50 -17.90
C TRP A 63 0.96 5.78 -19.35
N CYS A 64 0.14 5.34 -20.32
CA CYS A 64 0.38 5.49 -21.76
C CYS A 64 1.76 4.94 -22.17
N ARG A 65 2.10 3.76 -21.66
CA ARG A 65 3.38 3.08 -21.91
C ARG A 65 3.14 1.62 -22.28
N ASP A 66 4.11 1.06 -23.00
CA ASP A 66 4.15 -0.36 -23.19
C ASP A 66 4.62 -1.04 -21.89
N THR A 67 3.73 -1.85 -21.31
CA THR A 67 4.01 -2.61 -20.10
C THR A 67 4.04 -4.12 -20.34
N GLU A 68 4.20 -4.55 -21.60
CA GLU A 68 4.29 -5.97 -21.95
C GLU A 68 5.44 -6.64 -21.19
N ASN A 69 5.16 -7.79 -20.59
CA ASN A 69 6.10 -8.64 -19.84
C ASN A 69 6.75 -7.95 -18.64
N TRP A 70 6.14 -6.91 -18.07
CA TRP A 70 6.68 -6.24 -16.89
C TRP A 70 6.72 -7.14 -15.64
N CYS A 71 5.79 -8.07 -15.49
CA CYS A 71 5.83 -9.11 -14.46
C CYS A 71 7.06 -10.00 -14.66
N GLU A 72 7.27 -10.51 -15.88
CA GLU A 72 8.39 -11.40 -16.19
C GLU A 72 9.75 -10.71 -16.03
N ARG A 73 9.80 -9.41 -16.32
CA ARG A 73 11.00 -8.57 -16.18
C ARG A 73 11.22 -8.07 -14.75
N GLY A 74 10.33 -8.40 -13.81
CA GLY A 74 10.45 -8.04 -12.40
C GLY A 74 10.09 -6.59 -12.07
N TYR A 75 9.49 -5.83 -12.99
CA TYR A 75 8.98 -4.48 -12.69
C TYR A 75 7.69 -4.52 -11.89
N ILE A 76 6.92 -5.60 -11.99
CA ILE A 76 5.73 -5.84 -11.18
C ILE A 76 5.97 -7.10 -10.37
N TYR A 77 5.92 -7.00 -9.05
CA TYR A 77 6.21 -8.10 -8.15
C TYR A 77 5.41 -7.99 -6.85
N ASN A 78 5.50 -9.02 -5.99
CA ASN A 78 4.73 -9.10 -4.74
C ASN A 78 3.24 -8.83 -4.94
N ILE A 79 2.65 -9.55 -5.91
CA ILE A 79 1.23 -9.48 -6.22
C ILE A 79 0.47 -10.39 -5.27
N ASP A 80 -0.28 -9.79 -4.36
CA ASP A 80 -0.98 -10.50 -3.30
C ASP A 80 -2.43 -10.06 -3.21
N SER A 81 -3.31 -11.03 -2.95
CA SER A 81 -4.69 -10.71 -2.57
C SER A 81 -4.71 -10.04 -1.20
N VAL A 82 -5.76 -9.27 -0.91
CA VAL A 82 -5.99 -8.68 0.42
C VAL A 82 -5.87 -9.69 1.56
N ASN A 83 -6.43 -10.90 1.41
CA ASN A 83 -6.34 -11.92 2.44
C ASN A 83 -4.89 -12.41 2.60
N GLY A 84 -4.20 -12.64 1.48
CA GLY A 84 -2.79 -13.02 1.49
C GLY A 84 -1.90 -11.98 2.16
N LEU A 85 -2.24 -10.69 2.07
CA LEU A 85 -1.55 -9.61 2.79
C LEU A 85 -1.77 -9.68 4.30
N PHE A 86 -2.99 -9.94 4.76
CA PHE A 86 -3.27 -10.12 6.19
C PHE A 86 -2.56 -11.35 6.77
N ASP A 87 -2.49 -12.43 6.01
CA ASP A 87 -1.84 -13.68 6.43
C ASP A 87 -0.32 -13.52 6.62
N ARG A 88 0.31 -12.57 5.91
CA ARG A 88 1.76 -12.33 5.92
C ARG A 88 2.19 -11.03 6.61
N ALA A 89 1.24 -10.27 7.14
CA ALA A 89 1.53 -8.96 7.70
C ALA A 89 2.32 -9.09 9.01
N PHE A 90 3.28 -8.18 9.18
CA PHE A 90 4.23 -8.10 10.29
C PHE A 90 3.61 -7.49 11.54
N GLY A 91 2.75 -6.48 11.39
CA GLY A 91 2.07 -5.82 12.50
C GLY A 91 1.06 -6.73 13.20
N ASP A 92 0.78 -6.42 14.46
CA ASP A 92 -0.22 -7.13 15.26
C ASP A 92 -1.62 -6.96 14.67
N GLU A 93 -2.53 -7.91 14.92
CA GLU A 93 -3.93 -7.86 14.52
C GLU A 93 -4.62 -6.57 15.00
N SER A 94 -4.16 -5.99 16.12
CA SER A 94 -4.64 -4.72 16.65
C SER A 94 -4.45 -3.52 15.71
N THR A 95 -3.52 -3.58 14.75
CA THR A 95 -3.33 -2.56 13.70
C THR A 95 -4.35 -2.68 12.56
N GLY A 96 -5.12 -3.77 12.53
CA GLY A 96 -6.27 -3.95 11.67
C GLY A 96 -5.95 -3.83 10.18
N GLU A 97 -6.69 -2.97 9.48
CA GLU A 97 -6.60 -2.84 8.02
C GLU A 97 -5.38 -2.03 7.53
N LEU A 98 -4.65 -1.39 8.44
CA LEU A 98 -3.39 -0.70 8.10
C LEU A 98 -2.34 -1.69 7.60
N ARG A 99 -2.46 -2.96 8.02
CA ARG A 99 -1.61 -4.09 7.61
C ARG A 99 -1.51 -4.26 6.09
N LEU A 100 -2.49 -3.77 5.33
CA LEU A 100 -2.45 -3.80 3.85
C LEU A 100 -1.34 -2.94 3.25
N PHE A 101 -0.94 -1.89 3.96
CA PHE A 101 0.04 -0.91 3.50
C PHE A 101 1.45 -1.22 3.99
N GLU A 102 1.67 -2.33 4.68
CA GLU A 102 2.99 -2.67 5.20
C GLU A 102 3.99 -2.91 4.06
N THR A 103 5.11 -2.19 4.11
CA THR A 103 6.24 -2.30 3.18
C THR A 103 7.48 -2.91 3.83
N GLY A 104 7.50 -3.01 5.17
CA GLY A 104 8.55 -3.71 5.91
C GLY A 104 8.49 -3.48 7.41
N SER A 105 9.33 -4.21 8.14
CA SER A 105 9.61 -3.96 9.56
C SER A 105 10.72 -2.92 9.72
N GLY A 106 10.65 -2.13 10.78
CA GLY A 106 11.55 -1.01 11.02
C GLY A 106 13.00 -1.34 11.37
N GLY A 107 13.89 -0.42 10.97
CA GLY A 107 15.27 -0.25 11.45
C GLY A 107 15.58 1.23 11.75
N GLU A 108 16.81 1.59 12.15
CA GLU A 108 17.13 2.98 12.57
C GLU A 108 17.07 4.03 11.44
N VAL A 109 17.26 3.60 10.19
CA VAL A 109 17.51 4.49 9.04
C VAL A 109 16.24 5.14 8.49
N THR A 110 15.09 4.48 8.60
CA THR A 110 13.79 5.00 8.17
C THR A 110 12.85 4.91 9.38
N PRO A 111 12.09 5.97 9.74
CA PRO A 111 11.31 5.94 10.97
C PRO A 111 10.07 5.06 10.78
N ALA A 112 10.14 3.84 11.29
CA ALA A 112 8.96 3.00 11.46
C ALA A 112 8.10 3.55 12.61
N VAL A 113 6.78 3.37 12.49
CA VAL A 113 5.79 4.07 13.33
C VAL A 113 4.95 3.10 14.14
N GLY A 114 4.31 3.64 15.19
CA GLY A 114 3.44 2.88 16.06
C GLY A 114 4.19 1.94 17.02
N PRO A 115 3.45 1.14 17.80
CA PRO A 115 4.03 0.22 18.78
C PRO A 115 4.88 -0.88 18.11
N ASP A 116 4.41 -1.40 16.97
CA ASP A 116 5.04 -2.52 16.28
C ASP A 116 6.21 -2.13 15.38
N ARG A 117 6.52 -0.83 15.30
CA ARG A 117 7.64 -0.30 14.50
C ARG A 117 7.58 -0.80 13.06
N ILE A 118 6.46 -0.54 12.41
CA ILE A 118 6.19 -0.96 11.03
C ILE A 118 6.34 0.21 10.05
N HIS A 119 6.83 -0.10 8.85
CA HIS A 119 6.79 0.80 7.70
C HIS A 119 5.51 0.58 6.92
N TYR A 120 4.77 1.67 6.76
CA TYR A 120 3.61 1.72 5.89
C TYR A 120 3.91 2.57 4.66
N ALA A 121 3.38 2.15 3.53
CA ALA A 121 3.31 2.94 2.31
C ALA A 121 2.53 4.23 2.57
N ARG A 122 3.08 5.35 2.09
CA ARG A 122 2.48 6.67 2.27
C ARG A 122 1.62 7.07 1.07
N GLU A 123 0.80 8.09 1.25
CA GLU A 123 -0.15 8.51 0.21
C GLU A 123 0.52 8.78 -1.14
N ASN A 124 1.69 9.42 -1.13
CA ASN A 124 2.44 9.75 -2.34
C ASN A 124 3.13 8.56 -3.02
N GLU A 125 3.15 7.39 -2.37
CA GLU A 125 3.75 6.14 -2.85
C GLU A 125 2.68 5.17 -3.40
N VAL A 126 1.40 5.50 -3.24
CA VAL A 126 0.28 4.59 -3.52
C VAL A 126 -0.50 5.01 -4.76
N ASP A 127 -0.76 4.05 -5.66
CA ASP A 127 -1.68 4.21 -6.78
C ASP A 127 -2.93 3.32 -6.58
N LEU A 128 -4.10 3.90 -6.83
CA LEU A 128 -5.39 3.23 -6.61
C LEU A 128 -6.14 3.04 -7.93
N PHE A 129 -6.19 1.80 -8.43
CA PHE A 129 -6.95 1.40 -9.62
C PHE A 129 -8.09 0.46 -9.26
N VAL A 130 -9.01 0.99 -8.45
CA VAL A 130 -10.10 0.25 -7.80
C VAL A 130 -11.41 1.03 -7.91
N THR A 131 -12.53 0.38 -7.62
CA THR A 131 -13.83 1.05 -7.56
C THR A 131 -13.86 2.20 -6.54
N PRO A 132 -14.70 3.23 -6.74
CA PRO A 132 -14.74 4.40 -5.84
C PRO A 132 -14.97 4.07 -4.36
N ARG A 133 -15.74 3.01 -4.07
CA ARG A 133 -16.01 2.57 -2.69
C ARG A 133 -14.77 2.01 -2.02
N VAL A 134 -14.03 1.15 -2.74
CA VAL A 134 -12.76 0.60 -2.26
C VAL A 134 -11.73 1.71 -2.11
N ALA A 135 -11.64 2.62 -3.10
CA ALA A 135 -10.72 3.75 -3.05
C ALA A 135 -10.99 4.68 -1.86
N GLY A 136 -12.27 4.92 -1.52
CA GLY A 136 -12.65 5.69 -0.34
C GLY A 136 -12.13 5.06 0.95
N ARG A 137 -12.33 3.75 1.13
CA ARG A 137 -11.84 3.05 2.32
C ARG A 137 -10.30 3.04 2.40
N LEU A 138 -9.62 2.78 1.29
CA LEU A 138 -8.15 2.79 1.26
C LEU A 138 -7.58 4.18 1.60
N ARG A 139 -8.22 5.27 1.16
CA ARG A 139 -7.83 6.64 1.52
C ARG A 139 -8.01 6.94 3.00
N GLU A 140 -9.11 6.52 3.62
CA GLU A 140 -9.29 6.66 5.07
C GLU A 140 -8.17 5.97 5.86
N LEU A 141 -7.68 4.82 5.36
CA LEU A 141 -6.55 4.10 5.97
C LEU A 141 -5.22 4.84 5.75
N LEU A 142 -5.00 5.42 4.57
CA LEU A 142 -3.85 6.28 4.30
C LEU A 142 -3.84 7.52 5.21
N ASP A 143 -4.98 8.17 5.41
CA ASP A 143 -5.09 9.31 6.34
C ASP A 143 -4.67 8.90 7.77
N ALA A 144 -5.09 7.71 8.22
CA ALA A 144 -4.68 7.17 9.52
C ALA A 144 -3.17 6.90 9.59
N ILE A 145 -2.56 6.39 8.52
CA ILE A 145 -1.10 6.18 8.41
C ILE A 145 -0.36 7.51 8.49
N GLU A 146 -0.82 8.54 7.78
CA GLU A 146 -0.20 9.86 7.80
C GLU A 146 -0.24 10.49 9.21
N ILE A 147 -1.33 10.28 9.95
CA ILE A 147 -1.43 10.67 11.36
C ILE A 147 -0.37 9.95 12.22
N LEU A 148 -0.13 8.65 12.01
CA LEU A 148 0.89 7.90 12.74
C LEU A 148 2.30 8.46 12.48
N TYR A 149 2.64 8.73 11.21
CA TYR A 149 3.91 9.35 10.86
C TYR A 149 4.07 10.76 11.43
N ALA A 150 3.01 11.56 11.45
CA ALA A 150 3.03 12.88 12.06
C ALA A 150 3.24 12.85 13.59
N ALA A 151 2.74 11.82 14.27
CA ALA A 151 2.85 11.67 15.73
C ALA A 151 4.20 11.10 16.20
N GLU A 152 4.93 10.37 15.34
CA GLU A 152 6.16 9.66 15.70
C GLU A 152 7.27 10.55 16.30
N PRO A 153 7.54 11.78 15.81
CA PRO A 153 8.54 12.66 16.43
C PRO A 153 8.27 12.98 17.89
N ALA A 154 6.99 13.17 18.27
CA ALA A 154 6.60 13.45 19.65
C ALA A 154 6.75 12.19 20.54
N ARG A 155 6.40 11.02 20.00
CA ARG A 155 6.56 9.73 20.68
C ARG A 155 8.02 9.45 21.02
N LYS A 156 8.94 9.69 20.07
CA LYS A 156 10.39 9.52 20.28
C LYS A 156 10.94 10.45 21.37
N LYS A 157 10.51 11.73 21.39
CA LYS A 157 10.91 12.68 22.44
C LYS A 157 10.47 12.23 23.83
N LYS A 158 9.25 11.72 23.96
CA LYS A 158 8.73 11.21 25.23
C LYS A 158 9.54 9.99 25.70
N ALA A 159 9.77 9.01 24.82
CA ALA A 159 10.55 7.81 25.15
C ALA A 159 11.98 8.12 25.61
N ASN A 160 12.63 9.14 25.02
CA ASN A 160 13.97 9.56 25.44
C ASN A 160 14.00 10.33 26.78
N ASN A 161 12.89 10.93 27.20
CA ASN A 161 12.80 11.66 28.47
C ASN A 161 12.41 10.76 29.65
N ASP A 162 11.86 9.58 29.37
CA ASP A 162 11.44 8.59 30.37
C ASP A 162 12.56 7.55 30.69
N LEU A 163 13.76 7.73 30.13
CA LEU A 163 14.99 6.95 30.35
C LEU A 163 15.98 7.73 31.23
#